data_AF-A0A8T5E010-F1
#
_entry.id   AF-A0A8T5E010-F1
#
_cell.length_a   1.000
_cell.length_b   1.000
_cell.length_c   1.000
_cell.angle_alpha   90.00
_cell.angle_beta   90.00
_cell.angle_gamma   90.00
#
_symmetry.space_group_name_H-M   'P 1'
#
loop_
_entity.id
_entity.type
_entity.pdbx_description
1 polymer ?
#
loop_
_entity_poly.entity_id
_entity_poly.type
_entity_poly.pdbx_seq_one_letter_code
_entity_poly.pdbx_strand_id
1 'polypeptide(L)'
;MLKVLTSHKGKTKRLAISEAVHSKTLTWVDAESPTEHELATISKLFGISTGDLDDIMDPHERSRVEDDKTYKLIILRSPYKHKFNLGTTPFGIIVTRNNILT
;
A
#
# COMPACT_ATOMS: atom_id res chain seq x y z
N MET A 1 8.52 -3.52 -6.36
CA MET A 1 9.50 -2.47 -6.00
C MET A 1 8.91 -1.58 -4.92
N LEU A 2 9.45 -1.68 -3.71
CA LEU A 2 9.09 -0.81 -2.59
C LEU A 2 9.83 0.54 -2.61
N LYS A 3 9.08 1.62 -2.36
CA LYS A 3 9.59 2.97 -2.09
C LYS A 3 8.93 3.48 -0.81
N VAL A 4 9.70 4.16 0.03
CA VAL A 4 9.18 4.74 1.27
C VAL A 4 9.54 6.21 1.30
N LEU A 5 8.54 7.06 1.49
CA LEU A 5 8.65 8.51 1.47
C LEU A 5 8.05 9.09 2.75
N THR A 6 8.74 9.99 3.43
CA THR A 6 8.15 10.80 4.51
C THR A 6 8.19 12.27 4.16
N SER A 7 7.26 13.05 4.70
CA SER A 7 7.28 14.51 4.61
C SER A 7 7.89 15.11 5.87
N HIS A 8 8.92 15.94 5.70
CA HIS A 8 9.50 16.75 6.77
C HIS A 8 9.67 18.19 6.29
N LYS A 9 8.99 19.13 6.96
CA LYS A 9 9.01 20.57 6.62
C LYS A 9 8.69 20.87 5.15
N GLY A 10 7.68 20.19 4.61
CA GLY A 10 7.24 20.37 3.22
C GLY A 10 8.15 19.74 2.16
N LYS A 11 9.17 18.97 2.56
CA LYS A 11 10.04 18.23 1.64
C LYS A 11 9.85 16.73 1.83
N THR A 12 9.90 15.98 0.73
CA THR A 12 9.88 14.52 0.74
C THR A 12 11.29 13.96 0.90
N LYS A 13 11.44 12.94 1.77
CA LYS A 13 12.69 12.20 1.98
C LYS A 13 12.42 10.70 1.87
N ARG A 14 13.37 9.94 1.31
CA ARG A 14 13.34 8.47 1.34
C ARG A 14 13.80 7.92 2.69
N LEU A 15 13.18 6.82 3.12
CA LEU A 15 13.51 6.07 4.32
C LEU A 15 13.60 4.57 4.02
N ALA A 16 14.14 3.79 4.95
CA ALA A 16 13.96 2.34 4.94
C ALA A 16 12.55 1.97 5.44
N ILE A 17 12.00 0.84 4.96
CA ILE A 17 10.67 0.37 5.38
C ILE A 17 10.58 0.07 6.88
N SER A 18 11.67 -0.42 7.48
CA SER A 18 11.76 -0.65 8.92
C SER A 18 11.62 0.63 9.74
N GLU A 19 12.03 1.78 9.21
CA GLU A 19 11.91 3.08 9.88
C GLU A 19 10.47 3.63 9.79
N ALA A 20 9.72 3.28 8.75
CA ALA A 20 8.35 3.77 8.54
C ALA A 20 7.39 3.33 9.66
N VAL A 21 7.50 2.07 10.10
CA VAL A 21 6.65 1.50 11.17
C VAL A 21 6.68 2.33 12.45
N HIS A 22 7.84 2.89 12.78
CA HIS A 22 8.07 3.66 14.00
C HIS A 22 8.07 5.17 13.77
N SER A 23 7.76 5.61 12.55
CA SER A 23 7.75 7.01 12.21
C SER A 23 6.68 7.77 13.01
N LYS A 24 7.07 8.92 13.55
CA LYS A 24 6.15 9.86 14.23
C LYS A 24 5.50 10.85 13.25
N THR A 25 5.94 10.84 12.00
CA THR A 25 5.39 11.67 10.93
C THR A 25 4.71 10.80 9.89
N LEU A 26 3.82 11.40 9.11
CA LEU A 26 3.17 10.70 8.01
C LEU A 26 4.22 10.14 7.03
N THR A 27 4.11 8.85 6.74
CA THR A 27 4.98 8.14 5.80
C THR A 27 4.11 7.46 4.75
N TRP A 28 4.56 7.49 3.50
CA TRP A 28 3.95 6.82 2.37
C TRP A 28 4.86 5.66 1.94
N VAL A 29 4.34 4.44 2.00
CA VAL A 29 4.97 3.24 1.44
C VAL A 29 4.28 2.92 0.11
N ASP A 30 5.02 3.00 -0.99
CA ASP A 30 4.58 2.68 -2.35
C ASP A 30 5.16 1.33 -2.75
N ALA A 31 4.31 0.36 -3.10
CA ALA A 31 4.62 -1.02 -3.41
C ALA A 31 4.16 -1.34 -4.82
N GLU A 32 5.00 -1.01 -5.80
CA GLU A 32 4.69 -1.23 -7.21
C GLU A 32 5.06 -2.65 -7.63
N SER A 33 4.07 -3.50 -7.96
CA SER A 33 4.29 -4.92 -8.29
C SER A 33 5.18 -5.62 -7.26
N PRO A 34 4.76 -5.68 -5.98
CA PRO A 34 5.58 -6.21 -4.91
C PRO A 34 5.82 -7.71 -5.10
N THR A 35 7.02 -8.18 -4.72
CA THR A 35 7.31 -9.60 -4.61
C THR A 35 6.63 -10.21 -3.37
N GLU A 36 6.48 -11.54 -3.33
CA GLU A 36 5.97 -12.24 -2.13
C GLU A 36 6.76 -11.89 -0.86
N HIS A 37 8.08 -11.73 -0.97
CA HIS A 37 8.92 -11.31 0.15
C HIS A 37 8.62 -9.87 0.61
N GLU A 38 8.38 -8.95 -0.34
CA GLU A 38 7.98 -7.57 -0.03
C GLU A 38 6.59 -7.54 0.64
N LEU A 39 5.64 -8.34 0.16
CA LEU A 39 4.31 -8.50 0.77
C LEU A 39 4.39 -9.06 2.20
N ALA A 40 5.17 -10.13 2.40
CA ALA A 40 5.41 -10.71 3.73
C ALA A 40 6.07 -9.70 4.68
N THR A 41 6.99 -8.87 4.15
CA THR A 41 7.62 -7.79 4.91
C THR A 41 6.59 -6.75 5.34
N ILE A 42 5.71 -6.31 4.43
CA ILE A 42 4.62 -5.37 4.74
C ILE A 42 3.69 -5.95 5.81
N SER A 43 3.20 -7.17 5.61
CA SER A 43 2.31 -7.85 6.56
C SER A 43 2.92 -7.87 7.96
N LYS A 44 4.17 -8.34 8.08
CA LYS A 44 4.87 -8.45 9.36
C LYS A 44 5.11 -7.09 10.03
N LEU A 45 5.53 -6.09 9.26
CA LEU A 45 5.95 -4.79 9.80
C LEU A 45 4.77 -3.91 10.20
N PHE A 46 3.68 -3.95 9.44
CA PHE A 46 2.53 -3.07 9.64
C PHE A 46 1.32 -3.78 10.27
N GLY A 47 1.40 -5.10 10.50
CA GLY A 47 0.32 -5.89 11.09
C GLY A 47 -0.87 -6.07 10.16
N ILE A 48 -0.61 -6.08 8.84
CA ILE A 48 -1.65 -6.21 7.80
C ILE A 48 -1.86 -7.69 7.50
N SER A 49 -3.12 -8.11 7.36
CA SER A 49 -3.50 -9.47 6.95
C SER A 49 -2.88 -9.82 5.60
N THR A 50 -2.31 -11.03 5.47
CA THR A 50 -1.84 -11.51 4.16
C THR A 50 -3.00 -11.71 3.19
N GLY A 51 -4.18 -12.12 3.68
CA GLY A 51 -5.37 -12.26 2.85
C GLY A 51 -5.81 -10.93 2.23
N ASP A 52 -5.72 -9.83 2.98
CA ASP A 52 -6.05 -8.50 2.47
C ASP A 52 -5.03 -8.02 1.43
N LEU A 53 -3.75 -8.38 1.61
CA LEU A 53 -2.72 -8.12 0.60
C LEU A 53 -2.95 -8.96 -0.66
N ASP A 54 -3.36 -10.21 -0.51
CA ASP A 54 -3.69 -11.10 -1.62
C ASP A 54 -4.92 -10.60 -2.39
N ASP A 55 -5.96 -10.13 -1.68
CA ASP A 55 -7.15 -9.49 -2.28
C ASP A 55 -6.77 -8.27 -3.13
N ILE A 56 -5.87 -7.41 -2.64
CA ILE A 56 -5.38 -6.25 -3.43
C ILE A 56 -4.72 -6.69 -4.74
N MET A 57 -4.01 -7.82 -4.71
CA MET A 57 -3.28 -8.36 -5.85
C MET A 57 -4.18 -9.18 -6.80
N ASP A 58 -5.38 -9.58 -6.40
CA ASP A 58 -6.33 -10.30 -7.25
C ASP A 58 -6.92 -9.36 -8.32
N PRO A 59 -6.68 -9.58 -9.63
CA PRO A 59 -7.22 -8.75 -10.71
C PRO A 59 -8.76 -8.62 -10.72
N HIS A 60 -9.46 -9.59 -10.13
CA HIS A 60 -10.92 -9.68 -10.08
C HIS A 60 -11.53 -9.02 -8.84
N GLU A 61 -10.71 -8.52 -7.92
CA GLU A 61 -11.21 -7.91 -6.69
C GLU A 61 -12.06 -6.66 -6.97
N ARG A 62 -13.11 -6.49 -6.17
CA ARG A 62 -14.07 -5.40 -6.32
C ARG A 62 -13.68 -4.25 -5.42
N SER A 63 -14.05 -3.04 -5.85
CA SER A 63 -13.82 -1.87 -5.02
C SER A 63 -14.65 -1.92 -3.75
N ARG A 64 -14.00 -1.72 -2.62
CA ARG A 64 -14.62 -1.75 -1.29
C ARG A 64 -13.81 -0.91 -0.31
N VAL A 65 -14.48 -0.51 0.77
CA VAL A 65 -13.84 0.06 1.96
C VAL A 65 -14.10 -0.91 3.09
N GLU A 66 -13.04 -1.27 3.80
CA GLU A 66 -13.09 -2.12 4.98
C GLU A 66 -12.46 -1.40 6.17
N ASP A 67 -13.14 -1.55 7.30
CA ASP A 67 -12.76 -0.97 8.57
C ASP A 67 -12.31 -2.10 9.50
N ASP A 68 -11.02 -2.38 9.49
CA ASP A 68 -10.39 -3.29 10.46
C ASP A 68 -10.06 -2.54 11.77
N LYS A 69 -9.83 -3.31 12.84
CA LYS A 69 -9.42 -2.78 14.14
C LYS A 69 -8.09 -2.03 14.10
N THR A 70 -7.17 -2.43 13.23
CA THR A 70 -5.77 -1.98 13.23
C THR A 70 -5.40 -1.09 12.04
N TYR A 71 -6.13 -1.18 10.93
CA TYR A 71 -5.98 -0.34 9.75
C TYR A 71 -7.30 -0.16 9.02
N LYS A 72 -7.36 0.79 8.08
CA LYS A 72 -8.43 0.88 7.10
C LYS A 72 -7.91 0.39 5.76
N LEU A 73 -8.72 -0.36 5.04
CA LEU A 73 -8.41 -0.85 3.70
C LEU A 73 -9.38 -0.22 2.70
N ILE A 74 -8.84 0.30 1.61
CA ILE A 74 -9.60 0.77 0.47
C ILE A 74 -9.04 0.05 -0.75
N ILE A 75 -9.89 -0.70 -1.44
CA ILE A 75 -9.55 -1.25 -2.76
C ILE A 75 -10.37 -0.44 -3.77
N LEU A 76 -9.71 0.16 -4.76
CA LEU A 76 -10.36 0.89 -5.84
C LEU A 76 -9.83 0.43 -7.19
N ARG A 77 -10.65 0.54 -8.25
CA ARG A 77 -10.19 0.22 -9.60
C ARG A 77 -9.53 1.44 -10.23
N SER A 78 -8.21 1.37 -10.42
CA SER A 78 -7.42 2.42 -11.06
C SER A 78 -7.34 2.17 -12.57
N PRO A 79 -7.58 3.19 -13.43
CA PRO A 79 -7.46 3.03 -14.86
C PRO A 79 -5.99 2.87 -15.27
N TYR A 80 -5.74 2.00 -16.25
CA TYR A 80 -4.43 1.89 -16.88
C TYR A 80 -4.57 1.74 -18.39
N LYS A 81 -3.50 2.12 -19.10
CA LYS A 81 -3.39 1.95 -20.54
C LYS A 81 -2.22 1.01 -20.83
N HIS A 82 -2.49 -0.07 -21.55
CA HIS A 82 -1.45 -0.96 -22.06
C HIS A 82 -1.56 -1.04 -23.59
N LYS A 83 -0.57 -0.45 -24.29
CA LYS A 83 -0.59 -0.28 -25.75
C LYS A 83 -1.87 0.45 -26.20
N PHE A 84 -2.79 -0.27 -26.83
CA PHE A 84 -4.07 0.25 -27.35
C PHE A 84 -5.27 -0.10 -26.47
N ASN A 85 -5.08 -0.88 -25.40
CA ASN A 85 -6.15 -1.31 -24.52
C ASN A 85 -6.24 -0.39 -23.30
N LEU A 86 -7.46 0.02 -22.97
CA LEU A 86 -7.81 0.67 -21.71
C LEU A 86 -8.42 -0.39 -20.80
N GLY A 87 -7.95 -0.42 -19.55
CA GLY A 87 -8.45 -1.35 -18.54
C GLY A 87 -8.47 -0.69 -17.17
N THR A 88 -8.90 -1.46 -16.19
CA THR A 88 -8.78 -1.08 -14.79
C THR A 88 -8.17 -2.22 -13.99
N THR A 89 -7.32 -1.89 -13.04
CA THR A 89 -6.71 -2.84 -12.10
C THR A 89 -7.07 -2.44 -10.68
N PRO A 90 -7.23 -3.39 -9.75
CA PRO A 90 -7.31 -3.08 -8.34
C PRO A 90 -6.05 -2.32 -7.88
N PHE A 91 -6.28 -1.36 -6.99
CA PHE A 91 -5.29 -0.52 -6.35
C PHE A 91 -5.65 -0.43 -4.88
N GLY A 92 -4.78 -0.96 -4.04
CA GLY A 92 -4.95 -0.98 -2.60
C GLY A 92 -4.47 0.33 -1.99
N ILE A 93 -5.20 0.82 -1.00
CA ILE A 93 -4.76 1.90 -0.11
C ILE A 93 -5.02 1.42 1.31
N ILE A 94 -3.95 1.26 2.09
CA ILE A 94 -4.03 0.87 3.49
C ILE A 94 -3.60 2.05 4.35
N VAL A 95 -4.48 2.45 5.26
CA VAL A 95 -4.25 3.57 6.16
C VAL A 95 -4.09 3.04 7.59
N THR A 96 -2.89 3.21 8.13
CA THR A 96 -2.59 2.99 9.54
C THR A 96 -2.50 4.34 10.26
N ARG A 97 -2.14 4.35 11.55
CA ARG A 97 -2.04 5.58 12.34
C ARG A 97 -1.15 6.67 11.70
N ASN A 98 0.03 6.30 11.20
CA ASN A 98 1.02 7.25 10.66
C ASN A 98 1.50 6.87 9.25
N ASN A 99 0.93 5.83 8.63
CA ASN A 99 1.37 5.37 7.32
C ASN A 99 0.21 5.23 6.36
N ILE A 100 0.46 5.62 5.12
CA ILE A 100 -0.37 5.28 3.95
C ILE A 100 0.45 4.30 3.12
N LEU A 101 -0.10 3.14 2.84
CA LEU A 101 0.52 2.14 1.98
C LEU A 101 -0.31 2.02 0.70
N THR A 102 0.35 1.96 -0.46
CA THR A 102 -0.26 1.83 -1.78
C THR A 102 0.48 0.82 -2.63
#